data_AF-A0A7X5QI14-F1
#
_entry.id   AF-A0A7X5QI14-F1
#
_cell.length_a   1.000
_cell.length_b   1.000
_cell.length_c   1.000
_cell.angle_alpha   90.00
_cell.angle_beta   90.00
_cell.angle_gamma   90.00
#
_symmetry.space_group_name_H-M   'P 1'
#
loop_
_entity.id
_entity.type
_entity.pdbx_description
1 polymer ?
#
loop_
_entity_poly.entity_id
_entity_poly.type
_entity_poly.pdbx_seq_one_letter_code
_entity_poly.pdbx_strand_id
1 'polypeptide(L)'
;MHRRIILAKFYNLWHAIKARVCNNHDIDPNYFDVYSSDHQICCLKNHAAQIFTLEVILHKHRQQYGTIFEPLEGEKALHHLIFLKTKWKPSEIRALSLEDSLLVIQDEMHLDNFPDEARRVIDAINLPETISFRFDDILDEDWVPKENSIYLQTHV
;
A
#
# COMPACT_ATOMS: atom_id res chain seq x y z
N MET A 1 17.95 15.37 10.87
CA MET A 1 17.84 15.52 9.40
C MET A 1 17.30 14.24 8.75
N HIS A 2 17.88 13.08 9.03
CA HIS A 2 17.49 11.78 8.44
C HIS A 2 16.00 11.40 8.61
N ARG A 3 15.44 11.44 9.84
CA ARG A 3 14.00 11.15 10.07
C ARG A 3 13.03 12.03 9.28
N ARG A 4 13.38 13.31 9.05
CA ARG A 4 12.55 14.22 8.23
C ARG A 4 12.53 13.81 6.76
N ILE A 5 13.65 13.30 6.24
CA ILE A 5 13.75 12.80 4.87
C ILE A 5 12.91 11.53 4.72
N ILE A 6 13.01 10.58 5.66
CA ILE A 6 12.20 9.35 5.65
C ILE A 6 10.70 9.68 5.73
N LEU A 7 10.30 10.58 6.62
CA LEU A 7 8.92 11.01 6.74
C LEU A 7 8.40 11.65 5.44
N ALA A 8 9.21 12.49 4.79
CA ALA A 8 8.84 13.10 3.51
C ALA A 8 8.63 12.06 2.40
N LYS A 9 9.43 10.97 2.38
CA LYS A 9 9.23 9.86 1.44
C LYS A 9 7.86 9.19 1.61
N PHE A 10 7.48 8.89 2.84
CA PHE A 10 6.17 8.30 3.12
C PHE A 10 5.01 9.25 2.79
N TYR A 11 5.13 10.55 3.07
CA TYR A 11 4.13 11.53 2.64
C TYR A 11 4.00 11.60 1.12
N ASN A 12 5.12 11.63 0.38
CA ASN A 12 5.09 11.67 -1.08
C ASN A 12 4.44 10.41 -1.67
N LEU A 13 4.75 9.23 -1.10
CA LEU A 13 4.09 7.98 -1.47
C LEU A 13 2.58 8.06 -1.23
N TRP A 14 2.16 8.51 -0.05
CA TRP A 14 0.75 8.69 0.27
C TRP A 14 0.04 9.63 -0.71
N HIS A 15 0.64 10.78 -1.01
CA HIS A 15 0.09 11.73 -1.97
C HIS A 15 -0.05 11.13 -3.38
N ALA A 16 0.92 10.33 -3.83
CA ALA A 16 0.88 9.67 -5.12
C ALA A 16 -0.23 8.61 -5.19
N ILE A 17 -0.38 7.78 -4.15
CA ILE A 17 -1.44 6.79 -4.05
C ILE A 17 -2.81 7.48 -4.03
N LYS A 18 -2.98 8.48 -3.16
CA LYS A 18 -4.22 9.25 -3.05
C LYS A 18 -4.64 9.84 -4.39
N ALA A 19 -3.72 10.51 -5.08
CA ALA A 19 -4.00 11.13 -6.37
C ALA A 19 -4.46 10.09 -7.40
N ARG A 20 -3.85 8.91 -7.42
CA ARG A 20 -4.22 7.83 -8.33
C ARG A 20 -5.60 7.28 -8.04
N VAL A 21 -5.88 6.91 -6.79
CA VAL A 21 -7.20 6.43 -6.36
C VAL A 21 -8.28 7.48 -6.67
N CYS A 22 -8.01 8.76 -6.43
CA CYS A 22 -8.97 9.82 -6.79
C CYS A 22 -9.21 9.86 -8.31
N ASN A 23 -8.16 9.79 -9.12
CA ASN A 23 -8.29 9.86 -10.59
C ASN A 23 -9.00 8.65 -11.18
N ASN A 24 -8.70 7.44 -10.72
CA ASN A 24 -9.30 6.21 -11.25
C ASN A 24 -10.79 6.09 -10.91
N HIS A 25 -11.24 6.77 -9.86
CA HIS A 25 -12.62 6.75 -9.36
C HIS A 25 -13.37 8.08 -9.60
N ASP A 26 -12.82 8.99 -10.42
CA ASP A 26 -13.40 10.29 -10.77
C ASP A 26 -13.77 11.16 -9.53
N ILE A 27 -12.97 11.10 -8.47
CA ILE A 27 -13.15 11.86 -7.22
C ILE A 27 -12.27 13.12 -7.21
N ASP A 28 -12.84 14.26 -6.81
CA ASP A 28 -12.07 15.47 -6.51
C ASP A 28 -11.15 15.23 -5.28
N PRO A 29 -9.82 15.38 -5.41
CA PRO A 29 -8.90 15.21 -4.28
C PRO A 29 -9.21 16.09 -3.07
N ASN A 30 -9.81 17.27 -3.28
CA ASN A 30 -10.24 18.14 -2.17
C ASN A 30 -11.40 17.53 -1.41
N TYR A 31 -12.33 16.86 -2.11
CA TYR A 31 -13.45 16.17 -1.46
C TYR A 31 -12.97 14.93 -0.69
N PHE A 32 -11.95 14.24 -1.21
CA PHE A 32 -11.30 13.14 -0.51
C PHE A 32 -10.73 13.59 0.84
N ASP A 33 -10.11 14.75 0.96
CA ASP A 33 -9.48 15.17 2.23
C ASP A 33 -10.50 15.63 3.30
N VAL A 34 -11.75 15.93 2.91
CA VAL A 34 -12.79 16.38 3.85
C VAL A 34 -13.24 15.22 4.75
N TYR A 35 -13.47 15.51 6.03
CA TYR A 35 -14.16 14.57 6.92
C TYR A 35 -15.59 14.40 6.40
N SER A 36 -15.89 13.21 5.91
CA SER A 36 -17.19 12.88 5.34
C SER A 36 -17.69 11.58 5.97
N SER A 37 -19.01 11.49 6.15
CA SER A 37 -19.69 10.22 6.42
C SER A 37 -20.14 9.52 5.13
N ASP A 38 -19.76 10.09 3.97
CA ASP A 38 -19.98 9.47 2.68
C ASP A 38 -19.28 8.11 2.61
N HIS A 39 -20.09 7.09 2.40
CA HIS A 39 -19.65 5.70 2.40
C HIS A 39 -18.57 5.45 1.34
N GLN A 40 -18.75 5.96 0.11
CA GLN A 40 -17.81 5.75 -0.99
C GLN A 40 -16.47 6.41 -0.68
N ILE A 41 -16.47 7.62 -0.14
CA ILE A 41 -15.22 8.29 0.25
C ILE A 41 -14.51 7.55 1.37
N CYS A 42 -15.24 7.04 2.36
CA CYS A 42 -14.65 6.20 3.41
C CYS A 42 -14.04 4.91 2.83
N CYS A 43 -14.71 4.26 1.88
CA CYS A 43 -14.18 3.08 1.18
C CYS A 43 -12.86 3.41 0.45
N LEU A 44 -12.83 4.48 -0.33
CA LEU A 44 -11.66 4.89 -1.11
C LEU A 44 -10.48 5.30 -0.21
N LYS A 45 -10.76 5.97 0.93
CA LYS A 45 -9.74 6.25 1.95
C LYS A 45 -9.12 4.99 2.51
N ASN A 46 -9.96 4.02 2.87
CA ASN A 46 -9.50 2.73 3.36
C ASN A 46 -8.68 1.99 2.30
N HIS A 47 -9.13 1.98 1.04
CA HIS A 47 -8.41 1.35 -0.05
C HIS A 47 -7.03 1.98 -0.29
N ALA A 48 -6.96 3.31 -0.37
CA ALA A 48 -5.69 4.03 -0.47
C ALA A 48 -4.76 3.72 0.72
N ALA A 49 -5.29 3.63 1.93
CA ALA A 49 -4.52 3.27 3.12
C ALA A 49 -4.04 1.81 3.08
N GLN A 50 -4.84 0.88 2.55
CA GLN A 50 -4.43 -0.51 2.31
C GLN A 50 -3.26 -0.57 1.32
N ILE A 51 -3.32 0.16 0.20
CA ILE A 51 -2.21 0.23 -0.77
C ILE A 51 -0.96 0.83 -0.13
N PHE A 52 -1.11 1.91 0.65
CA PHE A 52 0.02 2.50 1.37
C PHE A 52 0.64 1.49 2.35
N THR A 53 -0.19 0.76 3.08
CA THR A 53 0.22 -0.26 4.05
C THR A 53 0.97 -1.39 3.35
N LEU A 54 0.44 -1.86 2.23
CA LEU A 54 1.08 -2.84 1.35
C LEU A 54 2.47 -2.37 0.93
N GLU A 55 2.62 -1.13 0.43
CA GLU A 55 3.92 -0.60 0.00
C GLU A 55 4.96 -0.53 1.13
N VAL A 56 4.53 -0.20 2.36
CA VAL A 56 5.40 -0.22 3.54
C VAL A 56 5.89 -1.64 3.84
N ILE A 57 4.98 -2.64 3.79
CA ILE A 57 5.31 -4.05 3.98
C ILE A 57 6.27 -4.54 2.89
N LEU A 58 5.96 -4.28 1.63
CA LEU A 58 6.78 -4.70 0.50
C LEU A 58 8.16 -4.03 0.51
N HIS A 59 8.26 -2.77 0.96
CA HIS A 59 9.56 -2.11 1.12
C HIS A 59 10.44 -2.85 2.14
N LYS A 60 9.90 -3.22 3.29
CA LYS A 60 10.62 -4.03 4.29
C LYS A 60 10.99 -5.41 3.77
N HIS A 61 10.06 -6.05 3.06
CA HIS A 61 10.29 -7.36 2.45
C HIS A 61 11.46 -7.33 1.47
N ARG A 62 11.54 -6.29 0.63
CA ARG A 62 12.68 -6.07 -0.29
C ARG A 62 14.00 -5.89 0.47
N GLN A 63 14.00 -5.15 1.57
CA GLN A 63 15.20 -4.97 2.39
C GLN A 63 15.70 -6.28 3.02
N GLN A 64 14.77 -7.19 3.33
CA GLN A 64 15.09 -8.46 3.99
C GLN A 64 15.47 -9.57 3.01
N TYR A 65 14.79 -9.67 1.87
CA TYR A 65 14.91 -10.80 0.95
C TYR A 65 15.49 -10.45 -0.42
N GLY A 66 15.57 -9.16 -0.76
CA GLY A 66 16.17 -8.71 -2.01
C GLY A 66 17.66 -9.05 -2.05
N THR A 67 18.14 -9.44 -3.23
CA THR A 67 19.56 -9.73 -3.48
C THR A 67 20.05 -8.92 -4.67
N ILE A 68 21.38 -8.89 -4.88
CA ILE A 68 21.98 -8.25 -6.06
C ILE A 68 21.52 -8.88 -7.39
N PHE A 69 21.05 -10.13 -7.37
CA PHE A 69 20.59 -10.85 -8.56
C PHE A 69 19.08 -10.76 -8.77
N GLU A 70 18.32 -10.54 -7.70
CA GLU A 70 16.87 -10.35 -7.75
C GLU A 70 16.46 -9.39 -6.62
N PRO A 71 16.23 -8.10 -6.92
CA PRO A 71 15.87 -7.08 -5.93
C PRO A 71 14.38 -7.10 -5.55
N LEU A 72 13.56 -7.97 -6.14
CA LEU A 72 12.12 -8.07 -5.89
C LEU A 72 11.36 -6.78 -6.27
N GLU A 73 11.67 -6.23 -7.43
CA GLU A 73 11.03 -5.03 -7.97
C GLU A 73 9.55 -5.23 -8.34
N GLY A 74 8.76 -4.17 -8.17
CA GLY A 74 7.33 -4.19 -8.49
C GLY A 74 6.58 -5.26 -7.70
N GLU A 75 5.71 -5.98 -8.41
CA GLU A 75 4.87 -7.07 -7.87
C GLU A 75 5.68 -8.27 -7.36
N LYS A 76 6.95 -8.44 -7.79
CA LYS A 76 7.77 -9.59 -7.37
C LYS A 76 7.93 -9.66 -5.86
N ALA A 77 7.95 -8.52 -5.16
CA ALA A 77 7.97 -8.51 -3.71
C ALA A 77 6.73 -9.17 -3.11
N LEU A 78 5.54 -8.83 -3.62
CA LEU A 78 4.27 -9.41 -3.16
C LEU A 78 4.21 -10.89 -3.51
N HIS A 79 4.56 -11.26 -4.75
CA HIS A 79 4.61 -12.65 -5.16
C HIS A 79 5.57 -13.48 -4.30
N HIS A 80 6.74 -12.95 -3.97
CA HIS A 80 7.70 -13.62 -3.09
C HIS A 80 7.19 -13.73 -1.65
N LEU A 81 6.54 -12.70 -1.12
CA LEU A 81 5.90 -12.73 0.20
C LEU A 81 4.84 -13.83 0.27
N ILE A 82 3.91 -13.84 -0.69
CA ILE A 82 2.87 -14.87 -0.80
C ILE A 82 3.49 -16.26 -0.93
N PHE A 83 4.52 -16.41 -1.75
CA PHE A 83 5.24 -17.69 -1.89
C PHE A 83 5.82 -18.16 -0.56
N LEU A 84 6.50 -17.28 0.19
CA LEU A 84 7.07 -17.65 1.48
C LEU A 84 6.00 -18.08 2.48
N LYS A 85 4.82 -17.46 2.46
CA LYS A 85 3.73 -17.74 3.38
C LYS A 85 2.93 -19.00 3.04
N THR A 86 2.65 -19.21 1.76
CA THR A 86 1.71 -20.25 1.30
C THR A 86 2.38 -21.48 0.69
N LYS A 87 3.60 -21.33 0.17
CA LYS A 87 4.29 -22.30 -0.69
C LYS A 87 3.53 -22.67 -1.97
N TRP A 88 2.58 -21.84 -2.40
CA TRP A 88 1.86 -22.04 -3.66
C TRP A 88 2.79 -21.94 -4.87
N LYS A 89 2.34 -22.45 -6.01
CA LYS A 89 3.15 -22.37 -7.25
C LYS A 89 3.21 -20.93 -7.72
N PRO A 90 4.36 -20.47 -8.27
CA PRO A 90 4.46 -19.12 -8.81
C PRO A 90 3.41 -18.78 -9.88
N SER A 91 2.91 -19.77 -10.63
CA SER A 91 1.82 -19.55 -11.60
C SER A 91 0.48 -19.26 -10.95
N GLU A 92 0.18 -19.89 -9.80
CA GLU A 92 -1.05 -19.65 -9.03
C GLU A 92 -0.98 -18.26 -8.40
N ILE A 93 0.18 -17.89 -7.86
CA ILE A 93 0.39 -16.58 -7.23
C ILE A 93 0.25 -15.44 -8.24
N ARG A 94 0.82 -15.58 -9.45
CA ARG A 94 0.71 -14.57 -10.51
C ARG A 94 -0.70 -14.42 -11.10
N ALA A 95 -1.61 -15.33 -10.77
CA ALA A 95 -2.99 -15.28 -11.24
C ALA A 95 -3.95 -14.62 -10.24
N LEU A 96 -3.46 -14.26 -9.05
CA LEU A 96 -4.26 -13.56 -8.04
C LEU A 96 -4.49 -12.12 -8.47
N SER A 97 -5.70 -11.61 -8.24
CA SER A 97 -5.98 -10.17 -8.23
C SER A 97 -5.26 -9.48 -7.06
N LEU A 98 -5.25 -8.15 -7.04
CA LEU A 98 -4.77 -7.43 -5.87
C LEU A 98 -5.61 -7.77 -4.63
N GLU A 99 -6.93 -7.83 -4.78
CA GLU A 99 -7.85 -8.17 -3.69
C GLU A 99 -7.52 -9.54 -3.08
N ASP A 100 -7.40 -10.58 -3.92
CA ASP A 100 -7.07 -11.92 -3.46
C ASP A 100 -5.68 -11.95 -2.82
N SER A 101 -4.73 -11.21 -3.38
CA SER A 101 -3.39 -11.09 -2.83
C SER A 101 -3.41 -10.45 -1.43
N LEU A 102 -4.16 -9.36 -1.24
CA LEU A 102 -4.35 -8.67 0.04
C LEU A 102 -5.03 -9.57 1.07
N LEU A 103 -6.02 -10.38 0.64
CA LEU A 103 -6.67 -11.37 1.49
C LEU A 103 -5.67 -12.43 1.97
N VAL A 104 -4.83 -12.94 1.07
CA VAL A 104 -3.82 -13.95 1.42
C VAL A 104 -2.86 -13.42 2.47
N ILE A 105 -2.41 -12.16 2.37
CA ILE A 105 -1.47 -11.52 3.29
C ILE A 105 -2.14 -10.71 4.42
N GLN A 106 -3.42 -10.92 4.69
CA GLN A 106 -4.18 -10.09 5.64
C GLN A 106 -3.57 -10.07 7.05
N ASP A 107 -2.91 -11.15 7.45
CA ASP A 107 -2.14 -11.30 8.69
C ASP A 107 -0.82 -10.50 8.73
N GLU A 108 -0.35 -10.00 7.59
CA GLU A 108 0.79 -9.08 7.52
C GLU A 108 0.36 -7.61 7.61
N MET A 109 -0.93 -7.31 7.40
CA MET A 109 -1.51 -5.96 7.34
C MET A 109 -1.76 -5.36 8.74
N HIS A 110 -0.79 -5.53 9.65
CA HIS A 110 -0.83 -4.98 11.01
C HIS A 110 0.11 -3.76 11.15
N LEU A 111 -0.44 -2.66 11.66
CA LEU A 111 0.30 -1.40 11.84
C LEU A 111 1.39 -1.47 12.93
N ASP A 112 1.36 -2.49 13.80
CA ASP A 112 2.27 -2.61 14.94
C ASP A 112 3.73 -2.74 14.53
N ASN A 113 3.98 -3.27 13.32
CA ASN A 113 5.31 -3.43 12.77
C ASN A 113 5.74 -2.26 11.89
N PHE A 114 5.02 -1.14 11.86
CA PHE A 114 5.35 -0.02 10.96
C PHE A 114 6.53 0.80 11.48
N PRO A 115 7.36 1.39 10.59
CA PRO A 115 8.25 2.47 10.98
C PRO A 115 7.44 3.64 11.58
N ASP A 116 7.97 4.30 12.60
CA ASP A 116 7.31 5.45 13.25
C ASP A 116 6.85 6.51 12.24
N GLU A 117 7.67 6.78 11.22
CA GLU A 117 7.36 7.74 10.17
C GLU A 117 6.17 7.32 9.31
N ALA A 118 6.02 6.03 8.99
CA ALA A 118 4.87 5.54 8.23
C ALA A 118 3.59 5.56 9.08
N ARG A 119 3.70 5.24 10.38
CA ARG A 119 2.56 5.31 11.32
C ARG A 119 2.03 6.74 11.44
N ARG A 120 2.91 7.74 11.50
CA ARG A 120 2.51 9.15 11.50
C ARG A 120 1.71 9.57 10.27
N VAL A 121 1.99 8.97 9.11
CA VAL A 121 1.21 9.24 7.90
C VAL A 121 -0.18 8.63 8.04
N ILE A 122 -0.28 7.36 8.47
CA ILE A 122 -1.58 6.70 8.73
C ILE A 122 -2.42 7.48 9.74
N ASP A 123 -1.83 7.88 10.87
CA ASP A 123 -2.51 8.64 11.92
C ASP A 123 -3.05 9.98 11.37
N ALA A 124 -2.36 10.60 10.41
CA ALA A 124 -2.79 11.86 9.79
C ALA A 124 -3.94 11.69 8.78
N ILE A 125 -4.20 10.48 8.27
CA ILE A 125 -5.29 10.20 7.33
C ILE A 125 -6.66 10.27 8.03
N ASN A 126 -6.70 10.06 9.35
CA ASN A 126 -7.94 9.98 10.15
C ASN A 126 -8.95 8.99 9.54
N LEU A 127 -8.51 7.75 9.33
CA LEU A 127 -9.38 6.69 8.84
C LEU A 127 -10.54 6.45 9.81
N PRO A 128 -11.74 6.10 9.32
CA PRO A 128 -12.87 5.79 10.21
C PRO A 128 -12.55 4.56 11.08
N GLU A 129 -12.46 4.75 12.40
CA GLU A 129 -12.02 3.72 13.35
C GLU A 129 -13.02 2.55 13.55
N THR A 130 -14.27 2.70 13.10
CA THR A 130 -15.39 1.85 13.58
C THR A 130 -16.09 1.03 12.50
N ILE A 131 -15.76 1.20 11.22
CA ILE A 131 -16.45 0.50 10.13
C ILE A 131 -15.41 -0.13 9.19
N SER A 132 -15.47 -1.46 9.07
CA SER A 132 -14.83 -2.18 7.97
C SER A 132 -15.65 -1.90 6.71
N PHE A 133 -15.27 -0.85 6.00
CA PHE A 133 -15.80 -0.59 4.67
C PHE A 133 -15.24 -1.67 3.74
N ARG A 134 -16.09 -2.59 3.30
CA ARG A 134 -15.78 -3.46 2.17
C ARG A 134 -16.06 -2.68 0.91
N PHE A 135 -15.08 -2.63 0.04
CA PHE A 135 -15.19 -2.00 -1.25
C PHE A 135 -15.22 -3.13 -2.28
N ASP A 136 -16.35 -3.30 -2.94
CA ASP A 136 -16.54 -4.37 -3.93
C ASP A 136 -15.91 -4.01 -5.30
N ASP A 137 -15.50 -2.74 -5.48
CA ASP A 137 -14.94 -2.21 -6.73
C ASP A 137 -13.44 -1.89 -6.62
N ILE A 138 -12.65 -2.75 -5.96
CA ILE A 138 -11.19 -2.60 -5.94
C ILE A 138 -10.65 -2.71 -7.37
N LEU A 139 -10.01 -1.65 -7.84
CA LEU A 139 -9.35 -1.61 -9.13
C LEU A 139 -7.87 -1.99 -8.95
N ASP A 140 -7.42 -3.03 -9.66
CA ASP A 140 -5.99 -3.40 -9.67
C ASP A 140 -5.13 -2.22 -10.15
N GLU A 141 -5.68 -1.33 -10.99
CA GLU A 141 -5.05 -0.11 -11.50
C GLU A 141 -4.74 0.95 -10.44
N ASP A 142 -5.34 0.86 -9.25
CA ASP A 142 -5.02 1.73 -8.12
C ASP A 142 -3.62 1.45 -7.55
N TRP A 143 -3.09 0.25 -7.80
CA TRP A 143 -1.77 -0.16 -7.33
C TRP A 143 -0.75 -0.25 -8.47
N VAL A 144 0.18 0.71 -8.50
CA VAL A 144 1.29 0.72 -9.47
C VAL A 144 2.63 0.55 -8.73
N PRO A 145 3.02 -0.69 -8.38
CA PRO A 145 4.10 -0.95 -7.43
C PRO A 145 5.47 -0.47 -7.92
N LYS A 146 5.71 -0.47 -9.23
CA LYS A 146 6.97 0.04 -9.78
C LYS A 146 7.13 1.53 -9.50
N GLU A 147 6.09 2.32 -9.77
CA GLU A 147 6.09 3.77 -9.52
C GLU A 147 6.12 4.07 -8.02
N ASN A 148 5.30 3.36 -7.23
CA ASN A 148 5.22 3.55 -5.79
C ASN A 148 6.56 3.27 -5.09
N SER A 149 7.26 2.22 -5.52
CA SER A 149 8.51 1.82 -4.86
C SER A 149 9.61 2.88 -4.94
N ILE A 150 9.60 3.75 -5.96
CA ILE A 150 10.60 4.81 -6.18
C ILE A 150 10.64 5.78 -4.99
N TYR A 151 9.49 6.07 -4.37
CA TYR A 151 9.42 6.98 -3.23
C TYR A 151 10.19 6.45 -2.02
N LEU A 152 10.22 5.14 -1.83
CA LEU A 152 10.85 4.50 -0.66
C LEU A 152 12.27 4.02 -0.95
N GLN A 153 12.65 3.86 -2.21
CA GLN A 153 14.03 3.53 -2.58
C GLN A 153 15.01 4.59 -2.05
N THR A 154 16.09 4.12 -1.46
CA THR A 154 17.28 4.93 -1.21
C THR A 154 18.13 4.79 -2.47
N HIS A 155 18.39 5.89 -3.18
CA HIS A 155 19.50 5.90 -4.13
C HIS A 155 20.75 5.58 -3.31
N VAL A 156 21.36 4.43 -3.58
CA VAL A 156 22.69 4.08 -3.07
C VAL A 156 23.71 4.88 -3.87
#